data_AF-A0A8H8CS32-F1
#
_entry.id   AF-A0A8H8CS32-F1
#
_cell.length_a   1.000
_cell.length_b   1.000
_cell.length_c   1.000
_cell.angle_alpha   90.00
_cell.angle_beta   90.00
_cell.angle_gamma   90.00
#
_symmetry.space_group_name_H-M   'P 1'
#
loop_
_entity.id
_entity.type
_entity.pdbx_description
1 polymer ?
#
loop_
_entity_poly.entity_id
_entity_poly.type
_entity_poly.pdbx_seq_one_letter_code
_entity_poly.pdbx_strand_id
1 'polypeptide(L)' 'MGRKDYSYISKTGRSVRPSEAKAMRLVEKHTSVPIPNVIYALFNDTNGDIRMTSIPDSSLDKHGKSLGYKSKQSLFHKT' A
#
# COMPACT_ATOMS: atom_id res chain seq x y z
N MET A 1 -18.74 -21.76 -4.25
CA MET A 1 -17.38 -21.17 -4.22
C MET A 1 -17.51 -19.76 -3.64
N GLY A 2 -16.91 -19.50 -2.48
CA GLY A 2 -16.97 -18.18 -1.84
C GLY A 2 -16.23 -17.12 -2.64
N ARG A 3 -16.84 -15.93 -2.78
CA ARG A 3 -16.23 -14.74 -3.37
C ARG A 3 -14.94 -14.45 -2.61
N LYS A 4 -13.79 -14.38 -3.29
CA LYS A 4 -12.54 -13.95 -2.65
C LYS A 4 -12.69 -12.49 -2.28
N ASP A 5 -12.78 -12.21 -0.98
CA ASP A 5 -12.77 -10.84 -0.46
C ASP A 5 -11.34 -10.30 -0.56
N TYR A 6 -11.04 -9.63 -1.67
CA TYR A 6 -9.77 -8.90 -1.92
C TYR A 6 -9.67 -7.60 -1.11
N SER A 7 -10.44 -7.46 -0.03
CA SER A 7 -10.48 -6.26 0.80
C SER A 7 -9.22 -6.07 1.65
N TYR A 8 -8.39 -7.12 1.78
CA TYR A 8 -7.22 -7.11 2.64
C TYR A 8 -6.00 -7.75 1.98
N ILE A 9 -4.83 -7.19 2.29
CA ILE A 9 -3.52 -7.72 1.91
C ILE A 9 -2.66 -7.90 3.15
N SER A 10 -1.75 -8.87 3.10
CA SER A 10 -0.79 -9.14 4.19
C SER A 10 0.63 -9.10 3.65
N LYS A 11 1.52 -8.44 4.37
CA LYS A 11 2.97 -8.51 4.16
C LYS A 11 3.60 -9.29 5.31
N THR A 12 4.14 -10.45 4.99
CA THR A 12 4.74 -11.38 5.96
C THR A 12 6.20 -11.64 5.63
N GLY A 13 7.06 -11.76 6.64
CA GLY A 13 8.42 -12.25 6.43
C GLY A 13 9.42 -11.77 7.47
N ARG A 14 10.63 -12.33 7.41
CA ARG A 14 11.70 -12.04 8.37
C ARG A 14 12.17 -10.60 8.31
N SER A 15 12.02 -9.92 7.17
CA SER A 15 12.41 -8.51 7.03
C SER A 15 11.33 -7.54 7.49
N VAL A 16 10.12 -8.01 7.80
CA VAL A 16 8.99 -7.14 8.18
C VAL A 16 9.17 -6.67 9.62
N ARG A 17 9.22 -5.35 9.83
CA ARG A 17 9.55 -4.75 11.13
C ARG A 17 8.48 -3.80 11.67
N PRO A 18 8.44 -3.58 13.01
CA PRO A 18 7.50 -2.63 13.62
C PRO A 18 7.56 -1.21 13.06
N SER A 19 8.74 -0.80 12.55
CA SER A 19 8.92 0.50 11.90
C SER A 19 8.05 0.69 10.66
N GLU A 20 7.81 -0.37 9.88
CA GLU A 20 6.97 -0.29 8.68
C GLU A 20 5.52 0.05 9.04
N ALA A 21 4.94 -0.69 10.00
CA ALA A 21 3.58 -0.43 10.48
C ALA A 21 3.44 0.97 11.10
N LYS A 22 4.45 1.44 11.84
CA LYS A 22 4.48 2.80 12.39
C LYS A 22 4.56 3.85 11.29
N ALA A 23 5.40 3.66 10.29
CA ALA A 23 5.54 4.56 9.16
C ALA A 23 4.23 4.69 8.39
N MET A 24 3.56 3.57 8.08
CA MET A 24 2.26 3.58 7.40
C MET A 24 1.21 4.38 8.18
N ARG A 25 1.07 4.12 9.49
CA ARG A 25 0.13 4.86 10.36
C ARG A 25 0.48 6.35 10.48
N LEU A 26 1.75 6.71 10.38
CA LEU A 26 2.18 8.10 10.38
C LEU A 26 1.81 8.77 9.06
N VAL A 27 2.13 8.13 7.93
CA VAL A 27 1.81 8.64 6.59
C VAL A 27 0.31 8.81 6.42
N GLU A 28 -0.51 7.89 6.95
CA GLU A 28 -1.99 7.97 6.92
C GLU A 28 -2.53 9.32 7.40
N LYS A 29 -1.89 9.90 8.42
CA LYS A 29 -2.33 11.16 9.03
C LYS A 29 -1.90 12.41 8.24
N HIS A 30 -0.95 12.28 7.33
CA HIS A 30 -0.26 13.41 6.69
C HIS A 30 -0.35 13.39 5.17
N THR A 31 -1.09 12.45 4.57
CA THR A 31 -1.26 12.34 3.13
C THR A 31 -2.71 12.48 2.72
N SER A 32 -2.94 13.05 1.54
CA SER A 32 -4.24 13.02 0.86
C SER A 32 -4.33 11.88 -0.17
N VAL A 33 -3.21 11.19 -0.44
CA VAL A 33 -3.17 10.02 -1.33
C VAL A 33 -3.72 8.81 -0.58
N PRO A 34 -4.65 8.03 -1.14
CA PRO A 34 -5.15 6.83 -0.48
C PRO A 34 -3.99 5.85 -0.22
N ILE A 35 -3.87 5.38 1.01
CA ILE A 35 -2.90 4.38 1.43
C ILE A 35 -3.61 3.18 2.10
N PRO A 36 -2.96 2.01 2.19
CA PRO A 36 -3.49 0.89 2.97
C PRO A 36 -3.55 1.21 4.46
N ASN A 37 -4.69 0.96 5.10
CA ASN A 37 -4.85 1.14 6.55
C ASN A 37 -4.39 -0.12 7.27
N VAL A 38 -3.50 0.03 8.26
CA VAL A 38 -2.98 -1.09 9.04
C VAL A 38 -4.03 -1.57 10.04
N ILE A 39 -4.57 -2.77 9.81
CA ILE A 39 -5.56 -3.41 10.69
C ILE A 39 -4.87 -4.01 11.91
N TYR A 40 -3.84 -4.81 11.68
CA TYR A 40 -2.99 -5.36 12.73
C TYR A 40 -1.56 -5.50 12.26
N ALA A 41 -0.66 -5.55 13.23
CA ALA A 41 0.76 -5.82 13.01
C ALA A 41 1.27 -6.74 14.13
N LEU A 42 1.74 -7.92 13.77
CA LEU A 42 2.24 -8.95 14.68
C LEU A 42 3.72 -9.16 14.40
N PHE A 43 4.53 -9.22 15.46
CA PHE A 43 5.98 -9.38 15.35
C PHE A 43 6.47 -10.37 16.39
N ASN A 44 7.40 -11.23 15.97
CA ASN A 44 8.19 -12.07 16.84
C ASN A 44 9.67 -12.00 16.43
N ASP A 45 10.53 -12.75 17.13
CA ASP A 45 11.98 -12.70 16.91
C ASP A 45 12.40 -13.11 15.49
N THR A 46 11.58 -13.89 14.81
CA THR A 46 11.90 -14.48 13.50
C THR A 46 11.11 -13.88 12.33
N ASN A 47 9.94 -13.32 12.58
CA ASN A 47 8.99 -12.96 11.53
C ASN A 47 8.08 -11.78 11.93
N GLY A 48 7.66 -11.00 10.94
CA GLY A 48 6.58 -10.03 11.06
C GLY A 48 5.43 -10.34 10.12
N ASP A 49 4.23 -9.92 10.49
CA ASP A 49 3.02 -9.89 9.66
C ASP A 49 2.33 -8.54 9.85
N ILE A 50 2.04 -7.87 8.73
CA ILE A 50 1.22 -6.65 8.71
C ILE A 50 0.04 -6.91 7.79
N ARG A 51 -1.17 -6.91 8.35
CA ARG A 51 -2.41 -6.96 7.58
C ARG A 51 -2.97 -5.56 7.41
N MET A 52 -3.36 -5.23 6.19
CA MET A 52 -3.82 -3.91 5.80
C MET A 52 -4.95 -3.99 4.76
N THR A 53 -5.67 -2.89 4.58
CA THR A 53 -6.71 -2.80 3.54
C THR A 53 -6.09 -2.84 2.14
N SER A 54 -6.84 -3.36 1.17
CA SER A 54 -6.50 -3.22 -0.25
C SER A 54 -6.99 -1.86 -0.76
N ILE A 55 -6.18 -1.19 -1.59
CA ILE A 55 -6.66 -0.04 -2.36
C ILE A 55 -7.18 -0.57 -3.69
N PRO A 56 -8.46 -0.35 -4.01
CA PRO A 56 -9.01 -0.75 -5.29
C PRO A 56 -8.50 0.16 -6.39
N ASP A 57 -7.38 -0.20 -7.00
CA ASP A 57 -6.91 0.41 -8.24
C ASP A 57 -5.91 -0.50 -8.98
N SER A 58 -5.55 -0.14 -10.20
CA SER A 58 -4.54 -0.83 -10.98
C SER A 58 -3.18 -0.14 -10.88
N SER A 59 -2.13 -0.94 -10.98
CA SER A 59 -0.77 -0.45 -10.89
C SER A 59 -0.41 0.41 -12.10
N LEU A 60 0.35 1.49 -11.86
CA LEU A 60 0.70 2.47 -12.88
C LEU A 60 1.47 1.85 -14.06
N ASP A 61 2.23 0.79 -13.85
CA ASP A 61 2.95 0.07 -14.93
C ASP A 61 2.00 -0.49 -16.01
N LYS A 62 0.78 -0.87 -15.63
CA LYS A 62 -0.23 -1.40 -16.56
C LYS A 62 -0.84 -0.32 -17.46
N HIS A 63 -0.87 0.92 -16.98
CA HIS A 63 -1.56 2.03 -17.66
C HIS A 63 -0.62 3.14 -18.15
N GLY A 64 0.64 3.17 -17.70
CA GLY A 64 1.60 4.24 -17.96
C GLY A 64 1.91 4.46 -19.44
N LYS A 65 1.82 3.41 -20.27
CA LYS A 65 1.97 3.53 -21.74
C LYS A 65 0.75 4.17 -22.41
N SER A 66 -0.45 3.96 -21.85
CA SER A 66 -1.72 4.50 -22.35
C SER A 66 -1.99 5.94 -21.88
N LEU A 67 -1.25 6.43 -20.88
CA LEU A 67 -1.42 7.78 -20.37
C LEU A 67 -0.84 8.81 -21.36
N GLY A 68 -1.66 9.78 -21.75
CA GLY A 68 -1.27 10.90 -22.59
C GLY A 68 -0.23 11.81 -21.92
N TYR A 69 0.43 12.64 -22.73
CA TYR A 69 1.51 13.54 -22.29
C TYR A 69 1.11 14.44 -21.11
N LYS A 70 -0.10 15.03 -21.15
CA LYS A 70 -0.62 15.90 -20.08
C LYS A 70 -0.85 15.14 -18.76
N SER A 71 -1.37 13.91 -18.82
CA SER A 71 -1.57 13.06 -17.64
C SER A 71 -0.24 12.69 -16.99
N LYS A 72 0.80 12.43 -17.79
CA LYS A 72 2.17 12.20 -17.29
C LYS A 72 2.73 13.46 -16.62
N GLN A 73 2.60 14.64 -17.24
CA GLN A 73 3.04 15.89 -16.62
C GLN A 73 2.37 16.18 -15.28
N SER A 74 1.08 15.84 -15.13
CA SER A 74 0.37 16.00 -13.86
C SER A 74 0.86 15.01 -12.79
N LEU A 75 1.22 13.78 -13.17
CA LEU A 75 1.75 12.77 -12.24
C LEU A 75 3.19 13.07 -11.79
N PHE A 76 3.99 13.67 -12.66
CA PHE A 76 5.41 13.97 -12.42
C PHE A 76 5.65 15.44 -12.07
N HIS A 77 4.63 16.19 -11.64
CA HIS A 77 4.84 17.57 -11.23
C HIS A 77 5.76 17.61 -10.01
N LYS A 78 6.96 18.15 -10.22
CA LYS A 78 8.01 18.30 -9.22
C LYS A 78 7.53 19.31 -8.18
N THR A 79 7.39 18.86 -6.93
CA THR A 79 7.25 19.73 -5.76
C THR A 79 8.61 20.28 -5.35
#